data_AF-A0A528AXV1-F1
#
_entry.id   AF-A0A528AXV1-F1
#
_cell.length_a   1.000
_cell.length_b   1.000
_cell.length_c   1.000
_cell.angle_alpha   90.00
_cell.angle_beta   90.00
_cell.angle_gamma   90.00
#
_symmetry.space_group_name_H-M   'P 1'
#
loop_
_entity.id
_entity.type
_entity.pdbx_description
1 polymer ?
#
loop_
_entity_poly.entity_id
_entity_poly.type
_entity_poly.pdbx_seq_one_letter_code
_entity_poly.pdbx_strand_id
1 'polypeptide(L)'
;MTEETFSDEILMRFADGELDPETVARIEQAMEIDDRLVTRVAMFIETRVQAQAALKPLLDEPVPERLVAAVEQMIEARRAGEKAASVLPFGGGRIAGPPSRSQWM
;
A
#
# COMPACT_ATOMS: atom_id res chain seq x y z
N MET A 1 -19.63 2.53 35.17
CA MET A 1 -18.58 1.93 34.31
C MET A 1 -19.21 1.81 32.93
N THR A 2 -18.74 2.60 31.97
CA THR A 2 -19.22 2.56 30.58
C THR A 2 -18.61 1.33 29.92
N GLU A 3 -19.42 0.32 29.59
CA GLU A 3 -19.04 -0.74 28.66
C GLU A 3 -18.73 -0.08 27.31
N GLU A 4 -17.45 0.15 27.03
CA GLU A 4 -17.01 0.52 25.70
C GLU A 4 -17.17 -0.73 24.80
N THR A 5 -18.21 -0.72 23.97
CA THR A 5 -18.51 -1.88 23.12
C THR A 5 -17.70 -1.79 21.83
N PHE A 6 -16.67 -2.63 21.70
CA PHE A 6 -15.95 -2.81 20.44
C PHE A 6 -16.72 -3.77 19.52
N SER A 7 -16.94 -3.36 18.27
CA SER A 7 -17.52 -4.24 17.25
C SER A 7 -16.55 -5.36 16.88
N ASP A 8 -17.08 -6.49 16.38
CA ASP A 8 -16.24 -7.61 15.93
C ASP A 8 -15.28 -7.20 14.81
N GLU A 9 -15.67 -6.27 13.93
CA GLU A 9 -14.80 -5.72 12.88
C GLU A 9 -13.55 -5.05 13.45
N ILE A 10 -13.71 -4.25 14.52
CA ILE A 10 -12.57 -3.62 15.19
C ILE A 10 -11.69 -4.67 15.87
N LEU A 11 -12.27 -5.69 16.48
CA LEU A 11 -11.49 -6.77 17.12
C LEU A 11 -10.76 -7.66 16.12
N MET A 12 -11.32 -7.89 14.93
CA MET A 12 -10.63 -8.56 13.82
C MET A 12 -9.41 -7.75 13.38
N ARG A 13 -9.60 -6.44 13.12
CA ARG A 13 -8.49 -5.54 12.75
C ARG A 13 -7.42 -5.44 13.84
N PHE A 14 -7.82 -5.49 15.11
CA PHE A 14 -6.89 -5.59 16.23
C PHE A 14 -6.05 -6.87 16.15
N ALA A 15 -6.69 -8.03 15.97
CA ALA A 15 -6.02 -9.32 15.86
C ALA A 15 -5.07 -9.41 14.64
N ASP A 16 -5.41 -8.73 13.55
CA ASP A 16 -4.59 -8.64 12.33
C ASP A 16 -3.45 -7.59 12.43
N GLY A 17 -3.51 -6.69 13.43
CA GLY A 17 -2.51 -5.63 13.63
C GLY A 17 -2.73 -4.38 12.76
N GLU A 18 -3.96 -4.14 12.32
CA GLU A 18 -4.35 -3.08 11.37
C GLU A 18 -4.97 -1.83 12.03
N LEU A 19 -4.87 -1.72 13.36
CA LEU A 19 -5.35 -0.56 14.11
C LEU A 19 -4.24 0.45 14.38
N ASP A 20 -4.63 1.70 14.55
CA ASP A 20 -3.73 2.75 15.01
C ASP A 20 -3.34 2.54 16.49
N PRO A 21 -2.20 3.08 16.95
CA PRO A 21 -1.72 2.88 18.31
C PRO A 21 -2.66 3.37 19.41
N GLU A 22 -3.47 4.40 19.15
CA GLU A 22 -4.41 4.95 20.14
C GLU A 22 -5.57 3.98 20.36
N THR A 23 -6.13 3.44 19.28
CA THR A 23 -7.20 2.43 19.36
C THR A 23 -6.70 1.13 19.99
N VAL A 24 -5.47 0.70 19.70
CA VAL A 24 -4.83 -0.46 20.35
C VAL A 24 -4.77 -0.27 21.86
N ALA A 25 -4.26 0.86 22.34
CA ALA A 25 -4.15 1.13 23.78
C ALA A 25 -5.50 1.15 24.50
N ARG A 26 -6.56 1.64 23.85
CA ARG A 26 -7.93 1.61 24.41
C ARG A 26 -8.46 0.20 24.57
N ILE A 27 -8.25 -0.66 23.57
CA ILE A 27 -8.67 -2.06 23.63
C ILE A 27 -7.89 -2.80 24.72
N GLU A 28 -6.57 -2.60 24.80
CA GLU A 28 -5.72 -3.19 25.84
C GLU A 28 -6.17 -2.77 27.24
N GLN A 29 -6.46 -1.49 27.46
CA GLN A 29 -6.98 -1.00 28.74
C GLN A 29 -8.36 -1.61 29.08
N ALA A 30 -9.24 -1.76 28.10
CA ALA A 30 -10.54 -2.40 28.31
C ALA A 30 -10.39 -3.90 28.65
N MET A 31 -9.41 -4.58 28.06
CA MET A 31 -9.11 -5.98 28.34
C MET A 31 -8.64 -6.23 29.78
N GLU A 32 -8.08 -5.23 30.47
CA GLU A 32 -7.67 -5.36 31.88
C GLU A 32 -8.86 -5.63 32.82
N ILE A 33 -10.08 -5.27 32.41
CA ILE A 33 -11.28 -5.34 33.26
C ILE A 33 -12.44 -6.12 32.62
N ASP A 34 -12.32 -6.57 31.37
CA ASP A 34 -13.35 -7.31 30.63
C ASP A 34 -12.84 -8.64 30.07
N ASP A 35 -13.04 -9.72 30.84
CA ASP A 35 -12.71 -11.09 30.43
C ASP A 35 -13.47 -11.56 29.17
N ARG A 36 -14.65 -10.99 28.90
CA ARG A 36 -15.43 -11.34 27.69
C ARG A 36 -14.78 -10.75 26.46
N LEU A 37 -14.25 -9.54 26.56
CA LEU A 37 -13.46 -8.92 25.50
C LEU A 37 -12.20 -9.74 25.21
N VAL A 38 -11.47 -10.15 26.26
CA VAL A 38 -10.29 -11.03 26.12
C VAL A 38 -10.64 -12.31 25.37
N THR A 39 -11.76 -12.95 25.73
CA THR A 39 -12.23 -14.19 25.07
C THR A 39 -12.53 -13.96 23.57
N ARG A 40 -13.16 -12.84 23.22
CA ARG A 40 -13.46 -12.50 21.82
C ARG A 40 -12.18 -12.24 21.02
N VAL A 41 -11.25 -11.49 21.59
CA VAL A 41 -9.95 -11.22 20.96
C VAL A 41 -9.17 -12.52 20.74
N ALA A 42 -9.13 -13.41 21.74
CA ALA A 42 -8.47 -14.71 21.64
C ALA A 42 -9.01 -15.54 20.47
N MET A 43 -10.32 -15.59 20.26
CA MET A 43 -10.95 -16.29 19.13
C MET A 43 -10.43 -15.78 17.77
N PHE A 44 -10.30 -14.47 17.59
CA PHE A 44 -9.79 -13.90 16.33
C PHE A 44 -8.29 -14.16 16.14
N ILE A 45 -7.49 -14.08 17.22
CA ILE A 45 -6.06 -14.42 17.17
C ILE A 45 -5.86 -15.89 16.79
N GLU A 46 -6.64 -16.81 17.37
CA GLU A 46 -6.59 -18.23 17.04
C GLU A 46 -6.96 -18.48 15.57
N THR A 47 -8.01 -17.82 15.08
CA THR A 47 -8.43 -17.91 13.67
C THR A 47 -7.32 -17.45 12.72
N ARG A 48 -6.65 -16.34 13.05
CA ARG A 48 -5.49 -15.83 12.29
C ARG A 48 -4.35 -16.84 12.26
N VAL A 49 -4.01 -17.45 13.41
CA VAL A 49 -2.97 -18.47 13.50
C VAL A 49 -3.30 -19.69 12.66
N GLN A 50 -4.56 -20.16 12.68
CA GLN A 50 -5.01 -21.29 11.87
C GLN A 50 -4.93 -20.99 10.37
N ALA A 51 -5.38 -19.80 9.93
CA ALA A 51 -5.29 -19.37 8.56
C ALA A 51 -3.83 -19.28 8.09
N GLN A 52 -2.95 -18.68 8.91
CA GLN A 52 -1.52 -18.62 8.63
C GLN A 52 -0.91 -20.01 8.50
N ALA A 53 -1.24 -20.94 9.40
CA ALA A 53 -0.73 -22.30 9.37
C ALA A 53 -1.17 -23.06 8.11
N ALA A 54 -2.43 -22.89 7.69
CA ALA A 54 -2.98 -23.52 6.49
C ALA A 54 -2.32 -23.03 5.20
N LEU A 55 -1.98 -21.73 5.14
CA LEU A 55 -1.38 -21.10 3.96
C LEU A 55 0.15 -21.15 3.95
N LYS A 56 0.79 -21.41 5.09
CA LYS A 56 2.26 -21.46 5.22
C LYS A 56 2.95 -22.35 4.18
N PRO A 57 2.46 -23.56 3.84
CA PRO A 57 3.10 -24.41 2.82
C PRO A 57 3.14 -23.77 1.42
N LEU A 58 2.19 -22.90 1.10
CA LEU A 58 2.14 -22.21 -0.20
C LEU A 58 3.26 -21.17 -0.35
N LEU A 59 3.89 -20.74 0.75
CA LEU A 59 5.02 -19.80 0.70
C LEU A 59 6.29 -20.46 0.16
N ASP A 60 6.38 -21.78 0.24
CA ASP A 60 7.51 -22.55 -0.30
C ASP A 60 7.31 -22.87 -1.80
N GLU A 61 6.11 -22.63 -2.34
CA GLU A 61 5.85 -22.78 -3.77
C GLU A 61 6.47 -21.64 -4.58
N PRO A 62 7.08 -21.92 -5.74
CA PRO A 62 7.63 -20.87 -6.58
C PRO A 62 6.50 -19.96 -7.08
N VAL A 63 6.79 -18.65 -7.11
CA VAL A 63 5.86 -17.67 -7.69
C VAL A 63 5.58 -18.06 -9.16
N PRO A 64 4.30 -18.08 -9.60
CA PRO A 64 3.96 -18.44 -10.97
C PRO A 64 4.73 -17.62 -12.01
N GLU A 65 5.30 -18.29 -13.02
CA GLU A 65 6.17 -17.68 -14.04
C GLU A 65 5.56 -16.46 -14.72
N ARG A 66 4.24 -16.48 -14.97
CA ARG A 66 3.51 -15.34 -15.56
C ARG A 66 3.61 -14.05 -14.73
N LEU A 67 3.67 -14.16 -13.40
CA LEU A 67 3.80 -13.01 -12.51
C LEU A 67 5.25 -12.50 -12.49
N VAL A 68 6.23 -13.41 -12.50
CA VAL A 68 7.65 -13.06 -12.63
C VAL A 68 7.87 -12.29 -13.94
N ALA A 69 7.40 -12.83 -15.06
CA ALA A 69 7.50 -12.19 -16.37
C ALA A 69 6.78 -10.82 -16.42
N ALA A 70 5.65 -10.67 -15.73
CA ALA A 70 4.95 -9.40 -15.65
C ALA A 70 5.78 -8.33 -14.89
N VAL A 71 6.39 -8.71 -13.77
CA VAL A 71 7.28 -7.81 -13.01
C VAL A 71 8.52 -7.44 -13.82
N GLU A 72 9.14 -8.40 -14.50
CA GLU A 72 10.29 -8.15 -15.38
C GLU A 72 9.94 -7.15 -16.50
N GLN A 73 8.77 -7.29 -17.13
CA GLN A 73 8.30 -6.34 -18.15
C GLN A 73 8.09 -4.94 -17.58
N MET A 74 7.52 -4.82 -16.37
CA MET A 74 7.35 -3.51 -15.71
C MET A 74 8.70 -2.84 -15.43
N ILE A 75 9.71 -3.61 -15.01
CA ILE A 75 11.07 -3.11 -14.78
C ILE A 75 11.69 -2.62 -16.09
N GLU A 76 11.59 -3.39 -17.17
CA GLU A 76 12.15 -3.01 -18.47
C GLU A 76 11.46 -1.77 -19.07
N ALA A 77 10.14 -1.69 -18.98
CA ALA A 77 9.38 -0.51 -19.40
C ALA A 77 9.83 0.74 -18.62
N ARG A 78 10.04 0.63 -17.30
CA ARG A 78 10.55 1.75 -16.51
C ARG A 78 11.96 2.17 -16.94
N ARG A 79 12.88 1.22 -17.12
CA ARG A 79 14.25 1.50 -17.60
C ARG A 79 14.25 2.14 -18.98
N ALA A 80 13.37 1.71 -19.88
CA ALA A 80 13.22 2.31 -21.20
C ALA A 80 12.71 3.77 -21.10
N GLY A 81 11.74 4.03 -20.23
CA GLY A 81 11.25 5.39 -19.95
C GLY A 81 12.33 6.31 -19.33
N GLU A 82 13.22 5.79 -18.49
CA GLU A 82 14.39 6.52 -17.97
C GLU A 82 15.36 6.90 -19.06
N LYS A 83 15.69 5.96 -19.96
CA LYS A 83 16.59 6.22 -21.09
C LYS A 83 15.98 7.21 -22.08
N ALA A 84 14.66 7.20 -22.25
CA ALA A 84 13.95 8.13 -23.13
C ALA A 84 13.79 9.54 -22.51
N ALA A 85 13.88 9.66 -21.18
CA ALA A 85 13.87 10.94 -20.48
C ALA A 85 15.23 11.66 -20.59
N SER A 86 15.64 12.00 -21.82
CA SER A 86 16.74 12.95 -21.99
C SER A 86 16.23 14.33 -21.58
N VAL A 87 16.85 14.95 -20.58
CA VAL A 87 16.55 16.33 -20.18
C VAL A 87 16.92 17.23 -21.35
N LEU A 88 15.93 17.66 -22.13
CA LEU A 88 16.13 18.67 -23.15
C LEU A 88 16.28 20.02 -22.44
N PRO A 89 17.39 20.75 -22.63
CA PRO A 89 17.44 22.13 -22.16
C PRO A 89 16.33 22.91 -22.88
N PHE A 90 15.49 23.62 -22.13
CA PHE A 90 14.60 24.61 -22.71
C PHE A 90 15.47 25.70 -23.33
N GLY A 91 15.82 25.52 -24.60
CA GLY A 91 16.61 26.47 -25.36
C GLY A 91 15.83 27.78 -25.47
N GLY A 92 16.39 28.85 -24.89
CA GLY A 92 15.92 30.23 -24.99
C GLY A 92 16.07 30.81 -26.40
N GLY A 93 15.47 30.15 -27.39
CA GLY A 93 15.39 30.61 -28.76
C GLY A 93 14.33 31.70 -28.88
N ARG A 94 14.78 32.95 -28.89
CA ARG A 94 13.95 34.12 -29.22
C ARG A 94 13.21 33.83 -30.53
N ILE A 95 11.88 33.85 -30.50
CA ILE A 95 11.06 33.87 -31.70
C ILE A 95 11.39 35.17 -32.43
N ALA A 96 12.16 35.08 -33.52
CA ALA A 96 12.42 36.19 -34.40
C ALA A 96 11.10 36.57 -35.10
N GLY A 97 10.65 37.80 -34.89
CA GLY A 97 9.48 38.35 -35.57
C GLY A 97 9.65 38.39 -37.09
N PRO A 98 8.54 38.42 -37.86
CA PRO A 98 8.59 38.29 -39.31
C PRO A 98 9.32 39.48 -39.96
N PRO A 99 10.07 39.27 -41.06
CA PRO A 99 10.78 40.35 -41.73
C PRO A 99 9.82 41.29 -42.46
N SER A 100 9.95 42.58 -42.16
CA SER A 100 9.40 43.69 -42.94
C SER A 100 9.95 43.65 -44.37
N ARG A 101 9.06 43.67 -45.36
CA ARG A 101 9.37 43.97 -46.76
C ARG A 101 8.63 45.22 -47.17
N SER A 102 9.31 46.36 -47.15
CA SER A 102 8.93 47.55 -47.89
C SER A 102 9.99 47.81 -48.95
N GLN A 103 9.64 47.65 -50.23
CA GLN A 103 10.34 48.39 -51.29
C GLN A 103 9.41 48.72 -52.47
N TRP A 104 8.86 49.93 -52.41
CA TRP A 104 8.72 50.96 -53.47
C TRP A 104 8.50 50.54 -54.94
N MET A 105 7.29 50.80 -55.45
CA MET A 105 7.01 51.72 -56.58
C MET A 105 5.54 52.13 -56.56
#